data_AF-A0A969RQ54-F1
#
_entry.id   AF-A0A969RQ54-F1
#
_cell.length_a   1.000
_cell.length_b   1.000
_cell.length_c   1.000
_cell.angle_alpha   90.00
_cell.angle_beta   90.00
_cell.angle_gamma   90.00
#
_symmetry.space_group_name_H-M   'P 1'
#
loop_
_entity.id
_entity.type
_entity.pdbx_description
1 polymer ?
#
loop_
_entity_poly.entity_id
_entity_poly.type
_entity_poly.pdbx_seq_one_letter_code
_entity_poly.pdbx_strand_id
1 'polypeptide(L)'
;MNLKDKLICASYILIALVALPATWINNLAFMTQPSNASFADFFHAAYVNAAAASLANDLILVSLAMCTFMAIEGIRIGIRYFWLYIIMSAIIAVSVMFPLFLLARHIKIAKELSLQEGISETA
;
A
#
# COMPACT_ATOMS: atom_id res chain seq x y z
N MET A 1 18.35 -0.80 15.07
CA MET A 1 17.18 -1.67 14.82
C MET A 1 17.44 -3.03 15.39
N ASN A 2 16.56 -3.47 16.28
CA ASN A 2 16.61 -4.83 16.82
C ASN A 2 16.16 -5.85 15.75
N LEU A 3 16.26 -7.15 16.06
CA LEU A 3 15.84 -8.20 15.12
C LEU A 3 14.35 -8.10 14.74
N LYS A 4 13.49 -7.71 15.68
CA LYS A 4 12.04 -7.57 15.46
C LYS A 4 11.73 -6.49 14.43
N ASP A 5 12.40 -5.33 14.50
CA ASP A 5 12.24 -4.25 13.53
C ASP A 5 12.63 -4.69 12.12
N LYS A 6 13.73 -5.45 12.00
CA LYS A 6 14.18 -5.99 10.70
C LYS A 6 13.15 -6.96 10.12
N LEU A 7 12.56 -7.81 10.96
CA LEU A 7 11.51 -8.74 10.53
C LEU A 7 10.24 -8.02 10.08
N ILE A 8 9.81 -6.98 10.79
CA ILE A 8 8.67 -6.14 10.40
C ILE A 8 8.94 -5.50 9.04
N CYS A 9 10.08 -4.82 8.86
CA CYS A 9 10.45 -4.23 7.59
C CYS A 9 10.52 -5.26 6.45
N ALA A 10 11.14 -6.42 6.71
CA ALA A 10 11.25 -7.49 5.72
C ALA A 10 9.88 -8.03 5.30
N SER A 11 8.94 -8.16 6.25
CA SER A 11 7.57 -8.60 5.93
C SER A 11 6.86 -7.64 4.97
N TYR A 12 6.97 -6.33 5.19
CA TYR A 12 6.37 -5.34 4.29
C TYR A 12 7.00 -5.33 2.90
N ILE A 13 8.32 -5.46 2.83
CA ILE A 13 9.05 -5.55 1.55
C ILE A 13 8.61 -6.81 0.79
N LEU A 14 8.55 -7.96 1.48
CA LEU A 14 8.17 -9.23 0.86
C LEU A 14 6.72 -9.17 0.34
N ILE A 15 5.79 -8.63 1.12
CA ILE A 15 4.41 -8.45 0.68
C ILE A 15 4.36 -7.55 -0.56
N ALA A 16 5.05 -6.42 -0.58
CA ALA A 16 5.07 -5.52 -1.73
C ALA A 16 5.66 -6.19 -2.99
N LEU A 17 6.75 -6.95 -2.83
CA LEU A 17 7.41 -7.67 -3.92
C LEU A 17 6.56 -8.80 -4.51
N VAL A 18 5.73 -9.45 -3.69
CA VAL A 18 4.81 -10.51 -4.15
C VAL A 18 3.54 -9.91 -4.75
N ALA A 19 3.00 -8.84 -4.15
CA ALA A 19 1.78 -8.18 -4.61
C ALA A 19 1.95 -7.57 -6.01
N LEU A 20 3.13 -7.04 -6.34
CA LEU A 20 3.39 -6.40 -7.63
C LEU A 20 3.19 -7.36 -8.82
N PRO A 21 3.90 -8.51 -8.94
CA PRO A 21 3.67 -9.45 -10.03
C PRO A 21 2.27 -10.07 -9.97
N ALA A 22 1.73 -10.34 -8.77
CA ALA A 22 0.40 -10.91 -8.62
C ALA A 22 -0.71 -10.02 -9.21
N THR A 23 -0.57 -8.70 -9.07
CA THR A 23 -1.54 -7.74 -9.63
C THR A 23 -1.25 -7.40 -11.09
N TRP A 24 0.03 -7.18 -11.44
CA TRP A 24 0.39 -6.71 -12.78
C TRP A 24 0.34 -7.78 -13.86
N ILE A 25 0.63 -9.06 -13.56
CA ILE A 25 0.51 -10.12 -14.57
C ILE A 25 -0.94 -10.24 -15.05
N ASN A 26 -1.90 -10.21 -14.11
CA ASN A 26 -3.32 -10.29 -14.42
C ASN A 26 -3.83 -9.00 -15.11
N ASN A 27 -3.42 -7.82 -14.65
CA ASN A 27 -3.79 -6.56 -15.30
C ASN A 27 -3.25 -6.46 -16.74
N LEU A 28 -1.99 -6.84 -16.98
CA LEU A 28 -1.41 -6.83 -18.33
C LEU A 28 -2.08 -7.85 -19.24
N ALA A 29 -2.39 -9.05 -18.73
CA ALA A 29 -3.14 -10.05 -19.49
C ALA A 29 -4.56 -9.57 -19.84
N PHE A 30 -5.17 -8.71 -19.02
CA PHE A 30 -6.44 -8.07 -19.34
C PHE A 30 -6.30 -6.97 -20.40
N MET A 31 -5.33 -6.07 -20.23
CA MET A 31 -5.10 -4.92 -21.12
C MET A 31 -4.63 -5.30 -22.54
N THR A 32 -4.02 -6.48 -22.70
CA THR A 32 -3.57 -6.97 -24.01
C THR A 32 -4.69 -7.65 -24.82
N GLN A 33 -5.90 -7.79 -24.25
CA GLN A 33 -7.03 -8.36 -24.97
C GLN A 33 -7.64 -7.34 -25.97
N PRO A 34 -7.95 -7.75 -27.21
CA PRO A 34 -8.40 -6.83 -28.28
C PRO A 34 -9.66 -6.01 -27.95
N SER A 35 -10.48 -6.47 -27.00
CA SER A 35 -11.74 -5.84 -26.60
C SER A 35 -11.67 -4.98 -25.34
N ASN A 36 -10.54 -4.95 -24.61
CA ASN A 36 -10.49 -4.45 -23.23
C ASN A 36 -9.38 -3.41 -23.01
N ALA A 37 -9.53 -2.23 -23.62
CA ALA A 37 -8.49 -1.21 -23.61
C ALA A 37 -8.69 -0.09 -22.57
N SER A 38 -9.82 -0.04 -21.87
CA SER A 38 -10.14 1.06 -20.95
C SER A 38 -10.27 0.63 -19.48
N PHE A 39 -10.06 1.59 -18.57
CA PHE A 39 -10.40 1.42 -17.14
C PHE A 39 -11.86 1.05 -16.94
N ALA A 40 -12.78 1.53 -17.78
CA ALA A 40 -14.19 1.20 -17.70
C ALA A 40 -14.45 -0.29 -17.99
N ASP A 41 -13.74 -0.87 -18.97
CA ASP A 41 -13.84 -2.30 -19.28
C ASP A 41 -13.34 -3.16 -18.12
N PHE A 42 -12.27 -2.72 -17.45
CA PHE A 42 -11.75 -3.39 -16.26
C PHE A 42 -12.77 -3.40 -15.12
N PHE A 43 -13.41 -2.25 -14.85
CA PHE A 43 -14.47 -2.19 -13.85
C PHE A 43 -15.68 -3.03 -14.25
N HIS A 44 -16.07 -3.05 -15.52
CA HIS A 44 -17.16 -3.89 -15.98
C HIS A 44 -16.84 -5.39 -15.78
N ALA A 45 -15.62 -5.81 -16.09
CA ALA A 45 -15.15 -7.17 -15.85
C ALA A 45 -15.10 -7.54 -14.35
N ALA A 46 -14.74 -6.58 -13.49
CA ALA A 46 -14.75 -6.76 -12.03
C ALA A 46 -16.16 -6.98 -11.46
N TYR A 47 -17.22 -6.67 -12.21
CA TYR A 47 -18.62 -6.83 -11.82
C TYR A 47 -19.39 -7.85 -12.67
N VAL A 48 -18.69 -8.71 -13.42
CA VAL A 48 -19.32 -9.68 -14.34
C VAL A 48 -20.25 -10.69 -13.65
N ASN A 49 -20.02 -10.99 -12.37
CA ASN A 49 -20.88 -11.84 -11.55
C ASN A 49 -20.83 -11.43 -10.07
N ALA A 50 -21.72 -12.01 -9.26
CA ALA A 50 -21.84 -11.66 -7.84
C ALA A 50 -20.55 -11.92 -7.03
N ALA A 51 -19.78 -12.96 -7.35
CA ALA A 51 -18.54 -13.26 -6.65
C ALA A 51 -17.43 -12.24 -6.99
N ALA A 52 -17.27 -11.90 -8.26
CA ALA A 52 -16.34 -10.87 -8.71
C ALA A 52 -16.70 -9.50 -8.13
N ALA A 53 -17.99 -9.14 -8.17
CA ALA A 53 -18.48 -7.89 -7.60
C ALA A 53 -18.25 -7.82 -6.08
N SER A 54 -18.43 -8.92 -5.36
CA SER A 54 -18.12 -9.00 -3.92
C SER A 54 -16.64 -8.70 -3.64
N LEU A 55 -15.73 -9.34 -4.37
CA LEU A 55 -14.28 -9.09 -4.25
C LEU A 55 -13.89 -7.65 -4.63
N ALA A 56 -14.50 -7.10 -5.69
CA ALA A 56 -14.27 -5.74 -6.12
C ALA A 56 -14.71 -4.72 -5.05
N ASN A 57 -15.91 -4.91 -4.49
CA ASN A 57 -16.43 -4.06 -3.41
C ASN A 57 -15.55 -4.13 -2.16
N ASP A 58 -15.15 -5.33 -1.74
CA ASP A 58 -14.26 -5.52 -0.59
C ASP A 58 -12.92 -4.80 -0.81
N LEU A 59 -12.33 -4.96 -2.00
CA LEU A 59 -11.11 -4.27 -2.38
C LEU A 59 -11.27 -2.75 -2.39
N ILE A 60 -12.37 -2.21 -2.91
CA ILE A 60 -12.62 -0.75 -2.94
C ILE A 60 -12.74 -0.21 -1.51
N LEU A 61 -13.54 -0.86 -0.66
CA LEU A 61 -13.78 -0.40 0.71
C LEU A 61 -12.50 -0.49 1.57
N VAL A 62 -11.75 -1.59 1.48
CA VAL A 62 -10.48 -1.72 2.19
C VAL A 62 -9.43 -0.74 1.65
N SER A 63 -9.41 -0.49 0.33
CA SER A 63 -8.53 0.53 -0.26
C SER A 63 -8.85 1.92 0.27
N LEU A 64 -10.13 2.27 0.42
CA LEU A 64 -10.55 3.55 0.98
C LEU A 64 -10.12 3.69 2.45
N ALA A 65 -10.28 2.63 3.24
CA ALA A 65 -9.81 2.60 4.62
C ALA A 65 -8.27 2.75 4.71
N MET A 66 -7.53 2.04 3.85
CA MET A 66 -6.07 2.15 3.77
C MET A 66 -5.61 3.54 3.34
N CYS A 67 -6.22 4.14 2.33
CA CYS A 67 -5.92 5.51 1.89
C CYS A 67 -6.19 6.53 3.00
N THR A 68 -7.31 6.37 3.71
CA THR A 68 -7.66 7.22 4.87
C THR A 68 -6.61 7.08 5.97
N PHE A 69 -6.20 5.85 6.29
CA PHE A 69 -5.12 5.59 7.24
C PHE A 69 -3.79 6.22 6.82
N MET A 70 -3.39 6.06 5.54
CA MET A 70 -2.16 6.65 5.00
C MET A 70 -2.16 8.17 5.09
N ALA A 71 -3.31 8.81 4.84
CA ALA A 71 -3.48 10.25 4.97
C ALA A 71 -3.35 10.70 6.44
N ILE A 72 -4.13 10.11 7.34
CA ILE A 72 -4.16 10.48 8.75
C ILE A 72 -2.80 10.26 9.40
N GLU A 73 -2.22 9.08 9.25
CA GLU A 73 -0.91 8.78 9.85
C GLU A 73 0.20 9.56 9.17
N GLY A 74 0.17 9.71 7.84
CA GLY A 74 1.16 10.50 7.11
C GLY A 74 1.25 11.94 7.61
N ILE A 75 0.12 12.56 7.91
CA ILE A 75 0.03 13.87 8.55
C ILE A 75 0.54 13.80 10.00
N ARG A 76 0.05 12.84 10.79
CA ARG A 76 0.36 12.71 12.23
C ARG A 76 1.85 12.57 12.52
N ILE A 77 2.56 11.75 11.76
CA ILE A 77 4.01 11.50 11.96
C ILE A 77 4.90 12.31 11.01
N GLY A 78 4.33 13.24 10.25
CA GLY A 78 5.09 14.17 9.40
C GLY A 78 5.84 13.50 8.24
N ILE A 79 5.26 12.50 7.58
CA ILE A 79 5.80 11.93 6.34
C ILE A 79 5.51 12.92 5.20
N ARG A 80 6.53 13.63 4.71
CA ARG A 80 6.38 14.69 3.69
C ARG A 80 5.66 14.25 2.40
N TYR A 81 5.84 13.01 1.95
CA TYR A 81 5.33 12.54 0.66
C TYR A 81 4.23 11.47 0.81
N PHE A 82 3.42 11.53 1.88
CA PHE A 82 2.36 10.54 2.12
C PHE A 82 1.35 10.46 0.96
N TRP A 83 1.03 11.59 0.32
CA TRP A 83 0.11 11.63 -0.83
C TRP A 83 0.61 10.83 -2.03
N LEU A 84 1.93 10.67 -2.18
CA LEU A 84 2.51 9.89 -3.27
C LEU A 84 2.11 8.41 -3.12
N TYR A 85 2.06 7.89 -1.89
CA TYR A 85 1.59 6.52 -1.65
C TYR A 85 0.12 6.35 -2.04
N ILE A 86 -0.71 7.35 -1.79
CA ILE A 86 -2.15 7.34 -2.14
C ILE A 86 -2.30 7.37 -3.67
N ILE A 87 -1.64 8.30 -4.36
CA ILE A 87 -1.73 8.42 -5.82
C ILE A 87 -1.17 7.16 -6.49
N MET A 88 -0.03 6.66 -6.03
CA MET A 88 0.56 5.43 -6.57
C MET A 88 -0.29 4.19 -6.23
N SER A 89 -1.13 4.21 -5.19
CA SER A 89 -2.06 3.10 -4.92
C SER A 89 -3.11 2.95 -6.03
N ALA A 90 -3.52 4.06 -6.65
CA ALA A 90 -4.44 4.04 -7.79
C ALA A 90 -3.76 3.62 -9.10
N ILE A 91 -2.47 3.92 -9.25
CA ILE A 91 -1.70 3.63 -10.48
C ILE A 91 -1.11 2.21 -10.47
N ILE A 92 -0.54 1.79 -9.35
CA ILE A 92 0.20 0.52 -9.22
C ILE A 92 -0.71 -0.55 -8.65
N ALA A 93 -1.04 -0.42 -7.36
CA ALA A 93 -1.98 -1.23 -6.60
C ALA A 93 -1.88 -0.83 -5.12
N VAL A 94 -3.01 -0.74 -4.41
CA VAL A 94 -3.00 -0.50 -2.96
C VAL A 94 -2.23 -1.58 -2.21
N SER A 95 -2.28 -2.84 -2.68
CA SER A 95 -1.62 -3.99 -2.07
C SER A 95 -0.09 -3.93 -2.14
N VAL A 96 0.47 -3.07 -3.00
CA VAL A 96 1.92 -2.78 -3.08
C VAL A 96 2.24 -1.52 -2.27
N MET A 97 1.47 -0.46 -2.49
CA MET A 97 1.79 0.84 -1.92
C MET A 97 1.52 0.95 -0.43
N PHE A 98 0.50 0.26 0.08
CA PHE A 98 0.18 0.25 1.51
C PHE A 98 1.29 -0.40 2.35
N PRO A 99 1.83 -1.59 2.03
CA PRO A 99 3.01 -2.11 2.72
C PRO A 99 4.24 -1.19 2.65
N LEU A 100 4.49 -0.54 1.51
CA LEU A 100 5.59 0.43 1.39
C LEU A 100 5.39 1.65 2.29
N PHE A 101 4.14 2.11 2.47
CA PHE A 101 3.81 3.14 3.43
C PHE A 101 4.06 2.67 4.87
N LEU A 102 3.65 1.44 5.21
CA LEU A 102 3.91 0.86 6.54
C LEU A 102 5.40 0.74 6.85
N LEU A 103 6.22 0.40 5.84
CA LEU A 103 7.68 0.41 5.95
C LEU A 103 8.22 1.81 6.28
N ALA A 104 7.82 2.83 5.50
CA ALA A 104 8.25 4.21 5.73
C ALA A 104 7.82 4.72 7.11
N ARG A 105 6.58 4.39 7.51
CA ARG A 105 6.04 4.65 8.85
C ARG A 105 6.87 4.00 9.95
N HIS A 106 7.21 2.72 9.81
CA HIS A 106 8.02 2.00 10.83
C HIS A 106 9.39 2.65 11.01
N ILE A 107 10.07 2.97 9.91
CA ILE A 107 11.39 3.62 9.93
C ILE A 107 11.32 5.00 10.61
N LYS A 108 10.28 5.79 10.28
CA LYS A 108 10.08 7.13 10.85
C LYS A 108 9.86 7.10 12.36
N ILE A 109 8.99 6.22 12.83
CA ILE A 109 8.70 6.04 14.27
C ILE A 109 9.95 5.54 15.02
N ALA A 110 10.64 4.53 14.47
CA ALA A 110 11.86 4.00 15.09
C ALA A 110 12.96 5.05 15.22
N LYS A 111 13.09 5.94 14.22
CA LYS A 111 14.03 7.07 14.27
C LYS A 111 13.68 8.06 15.38
N GLU A 112 12.41 8.44 15.51
CA GLU A 112 11.97 9.38 16.55
C GLU A 112 12.17 8.83 17.96
N LEU A 113 11.87 7.56 18.18
CA LEU A 113 12.09 6.90 19.48
C LEU A 113 13.58 6.90 19.87
N SER A 114 14.47 6.56 18.93
CA SER A 114 15.91 6.55 19.20
C SER A 114 16.49 7.94 19.53
N LEU A 115 15.88 9.01 19.00
CA LEU A 115 16.28 10.38 19.32
C LEU A 115 15.84 10.78 20.74
N GLN A 116 14.66 10.33 21.17
CA GLN A 116 14.16 10.60 22.53
C GLN A 116 14.99 9.88 23.59
N GLU A 117 15.39 8.63 23.35
CA GLU A 117 16.26 7.88 24.26
C GLU A 117 17.61 8.59 24.47
N GLY A 118 18.26 9.03 23.38
CA GLY A 118 19.55 9.74 23.48
C GLY A 118 19.47 11.11 24.17
N ILE A 119 18.33 11.82 24.05
CA ILE A 119 18.10 13.07 24.79
C ILE A 119 17.94 12.77 26.29
N SER A 120 17.24 11.69 26.66
CA SER A 120 17.06 11.32 28.06
C SER A 120 18.35 10.85 28.74
N GLU A 121 19.30 10.27 28.00
CA GLU A 121 20.60 9.84 28.53
C GLU A 121 21.59 11.01 28.73
N THR A 122 21.35 12.14 28.07
CA THR A 122 22.22 13.33 28.10
C THR A 122 21.69 14.45 29.02
N ALA A 123 20.48 14.30 29.56
CA ALA A 123 19.83 15.21 30.51
C ALA A 123 20.04 14.75 31.96
#